data_AF-A0A3S3DMD4-F1
#
_entry.id   AF-A0A3S3DMD4-F1
#
_cell.length_a   1.000
_cell.length_b   1.000
_cell.length_c   1.000
_cell.angle_alpha   90.00
_cell.angle_beta   90.00
_cell.angle_gamma   90.00
#
_symmetry.space_group_name_H-M   'P 1'
#
loop_
_entity.id
_entity.type
_entity.pdbx_description
1 polymer ?
#
loop_
_entity_poly.entity_id
_entity_poly.type
_entity_poly.pdbx_seq_one_letter_code
_entity_poly.pdbx_strand_id
1 'polypeptide(L)'
;RFGAERIVATGLVLLVGCAVVALSGLALWQFWTALILLGLGWNFGFIGATAMVADSYRPSEKGKVQGFHDFVLFGSVAFASLMSGTVYNAWGWEMLNWIVFPVTVLCFVALGVLKMTGARPTSA
;
A
#
# COMPACT_ATOMS: atom_id res chain seq x y z
N ARG A 1 -3.81 21.59 4.72
CA ARG A 1 -2.89 20.45 4.97
C ARG A 1 -3.60 19.19 4.46
N PHE A 2 -3.03 18.42 3.55
CA PHE A 2 -3.65 17.18 3.08
C PHE A 2 -3.66 16.17 4.23
N GLY A 3 -4.80 15.52 4.49
CA GLY A 3 -4.91 14.48 5.53
C GLY A 3 -4.15 13.22 5.11
N ALA A 4 -3.54 12.52 6.09
CA ALA A 4 -2.77 11.29 5.85
C ALA A 4 -3.57 10.26 5.03
N GLU A 5 -4.87 10.14 5.29
CA GLU A 5 -5.81 9.30 4.53
C GLU A 5 -5.81 9.60 3.02
N ARG A 6 -5.79 10.88 2.62
CA ARG A 6 -5.78 11.28 1.20
C ARG A 6 -4.46 10.92 0.54
N ILE A 7 -3.36 10.99 1.27
CA ILE A 7 -2.03 10.61 0.77
C ILE A 7 -2.00 9.10 0.53
N VAL A 8 -2.47 8.28 1.49
CA VAL A 8 -2.57 6.82 1.30
C VAL A 8 -3.49 6.49 0.13
N ALA A 9 -4.68 7.10 0.04
CA ALA A 9 -5.60 6.86 -1.06
C ALA A 9 -5.00 7.20 -2.43
N THR A 10 -4.26 8.31 -2.52
CA THR A 10 -3.54 8.69 -3.75
C THR A 10 -2.47 7.65 -4.10
N GLY A 11 -1.72 7.16 -3.10
CA GLY A 11 -0.75 6.08 -3.28
C GLY A 11 -1.39 4.80 -3.83
N LEU A 12 -2.54 4.39 -3.27
CA LEU A 12 -3.29 3.23 -3.75
C LEU A 12 -3.78 3.40 -5.19
N VAL A 13 -4.28 4.59 -5.57
CA VAL A 13 -4.68 4.86 -6.97
C VAL A 13 -3.47 4.73 -7.92
N LEU A 14 -2.30 5.22 -7.54
CA LEU A 14 -1.09 5.08 -8.34
C LEU A 14 -0.65 3.62 -8.48
N LEU A 15 -0.79 2.80 -7.44
CA LEU A 15 -0.49 1.37 -7.49
C LEU A 15 -1.45 0.62 -8.42
N VAL A 16 -2.75 0.97 -8.42
CA VAL A 16 -3.71 0.43 -9.40
C VAL A 16 -3.33 0.85 -10.81
N GLY A 17 -2.97 2.12 -11.02
CA GLY A 17 -2.47 2.62 -12.31
C GLY A 17 -1.22 1.87 -12.78
N CYS A 18 -0.28 1.59 -11.87
CA CYS A 18 0.89 0.75 -12.14
C CYS A 18 0.49 -0.64 -12.64
N ALA A 19 -0.42 -1.33 -11.94
CA ALA A 19 -0.87 -2.67 -12.32
C ALA A 19 -1.57 -2.68 -13.69
N VAL A 20 -2.40 -1.66 -13.99
CA VAL A 20 -3.04 -1.50 -15.31
C VAL A 20 -2.00 -1.31 -16.42
N VAL A 21 -1.00 -0.45 -16.19
CA VAL A 21 0.10 -0.25 -17.16
C VAL A 21 0.89 -1.54 -17.37
N ALA A 22 1.19 -2.26 -16.30
CA ALA A 22 1.94 -3.51 -16.36
C ALA A 22 1.17 -4.67 -17.01
N LEU A 23 -0.17 -4.64 -16.97
CA LEU A 23 -1.04 -5.56 -17.72
C LEU A 23 -1.26 -5.14 -19.18
N SER A 24 -1.08 -3.86 -19.51
CA SER A 24 -1.30 -3.34 -20.87
C SER A 24 -0.26 -3.81 -21.89
N GLY A 25 0.90 -4.29 -21.43
CA GLY A 25 1.91 -4.88 -22.30
C GLY A 25 3.27 -5.03 -21.61
N LEU A 26 4.16 -5.76 -22.28
CA LEU A 26 5.54 -6.06 -21.82
C LEU A 26 6.61 -5.18 -22.50
N ALA A 27 6.20 -4.14 -23.21
CA ALA A 27 7.16 -3.24 -23.85
C ALA A 27 7.90 -2.37 -22.82
N LEU A 28 9.10 -1.93 -23.20
CA LEU A 28 10.02 -1.24 -22.29
C LEU A 28 9.40 0.04 -21.70
N TRP A 29 8.61 0.78 -22.49
CA TRP A 29 7.97 2.02 -22.05
C TRP A 29 6.94 1.78 -20.93
N GLN A 30 6.16 0.71 -21.03
CA GLN A 30 5.20 0.29 -20.01
C GLN A 30 5.92 -0.08 -18.73
N PHE A 31 7.05 -0.79 -18.83
CA PHE A 31 7.86 -1.16 -17.67
C PHE A 31 8.42 0.06 -16.93
N TRP A 32 8.96 1.04 -17.66
CA TRP A 32 9.49 2.28 -17.06
C TRP A 32 8.38 3.10 -16.40
N THR A 33 7.24 3.23 -17.08
CA THR A 33 6.08 3.94 -16.56
C THR A 33 5.53 3.27 -15.31
N ALA A 34 5.43 1.93 -15.31
CA ALA A 34 5.03 1.13 -14.16
C ALA A 34 6.01 1.30 -12.98
N LEU A 35 7.33 1.28 -13.21
CA LEU A 35 8.32 1.51 -12.14
C LEU A 35 8.21 2.90 -11.51
N ILE A 36 7.96 3.94 -12.32
CA ILE A 36 7.75 5.31 -11.81
C ILE A 36 6.48 5.36 -10.95
N LEU A 37 5.37 4.82 -11.47
CA LEU A 37 4.09 4.76 -10.75
C LEU A 37 4.20 3.96 -9.45
N LEU A 38 4.89 2.82 -9.49
CA LEU A 38 5.15 1.95 -8.35
C LEU A 38 5.94 2.69 -7.27
N GLY A 39 7.03 3.37 -7.65
CA GLY A 39 7.84 4.15 -6.73
C GLY A 39 7.05 5.28 -6.06
N LEU A 40 6.24 6.02 -6.83
CA LEU A 40 5.40 7.09 -6.30
C LEU A 40 4.29 6.55 -5.38
N GLY A 41 3.60 5.49 -5.81
CA GLY A 41 2.55 4.83 -5.04
C GLY A 41 3.07 4.28 -3.72
N TRP A 42 4.22 3.61 -3.73
CA TRP A 42 4.90 3.10 -2.54
C TRP A 42 5.25 4.21 -1.55
N ASN A 43 5.83 5.32 -2.01
CA ASN A 43 6.21 6.43 -1.14
C ASN A 43 4.99 7.08 -0.46
N PHE A 44 3.92 7.34 -1.22
CA PHE A 44 2.70 7.91 -0.64
C PHE A 44 2.00 6.92 0.31
N GLY A 45 1.96 5.64 -0.03
CA GLY A 45 1.45 4.60 0.86
C GLY A 45 2.22 4.53 2.18
N PHE A 46 3.56 4.47 2.10
CA PHE A 46 4.44 4.37 3.27
C PHE A 46 4.36 5.60 4.17
N ILE A 47 4.50 6.81 3.61
CA ILE A 47 4.45 8.05 4.39
C ILE A 47 3.05 8.26 4.99
N GLY A 48 2.00 8.00 4.22
CA GLY A 48 0.63 8.11 4.72
C GLY A 48 0.33 7.11 5.84
N ALA A 49 0.72 5.84 5.68
CA ALA A 49 0.49 4.80 6.67
C ALA A 49 1.26 5.08 7.97
N THR A 50 2.55 5.42 7.87
CA THR A 50 3.36 5.78 9.04
C THR A 50 2.83 7.02 9.75
N ALA A 51 2.29 8.01 9.02
CA ALA A 51 1.64 9.18 9.62
C ALA A 51 0.35 8.83 10.37
N MET A 52 -0.51 7.96 9.82
CA MET A 52 -1.72 7.49 10.51
C MET A 52 -1.40 6.68 11.77
N VAL A 53 -0.39 5.82 11.68
CA VAL A 53 0.12 5.04 12.80
C VAL A 53 0.68 5.99 13.88
N ALA A 54 1.45 7.01 13.47
CA ALA A 54 1.99 8.04 14.35
C ALA A 54 0.96 8.84 15.15
N ASP A 55 -0.22 9.06 14.59
CA ASP A 55 -1.29 9.81 15.25
C ASP A 55 -2.02 8.97 16.32
N SER A 56 -1.85 7.64 16.29
CA SER A 56 -2.59 6.69 17.13
C SER A 56 -1.96 6.41 18.50
N TYR A 57 -0.79 6.98 18.82
CA TYR A 57 -0.07 6.67 20.07
C TYR A 57 0.49 7.87 20.82
N ARG A 58 0.68 7.67 22.14
CA ARG A 58 1.34 8.62 23.03
C ARG A 58 2.86 8.64 22.77
N PRO A 59 3.55 9.76 23.00
CA PRO A 59 5.00 9.88 22.76
C PRO A 59 5.85 8.81 23.48
N SER A 60 5.37 8.32 24.63
CA SER A 60 6.01 7.28 25.44
C SER A 60 6.01 5.89 24.80
N GLU A 61 5.08 5.60 23.88
CA GLU A 61 4.90 4.27 23.28
C GLU A 61 5.39 4.21 21.82
N LYS A 62 5.74 5.37 21.25
CA LYS A 62 6.16 5.56 19.87
C LYS A 62 7.25 4.58 19.42
N GLY A 63 8.28 4.37 20.22
CA GLY A 63 9.40 3.49 19.86
C GLY A 63 8.97 2.02 19.67
N LYS A 64 8.08 1.52 20.54
CA LYS A 64 7.60 0.13 20.47
C LYS A 64 6.64 -0.07 19.31
N VAL A 65 5.72 0.87 19.09
CA VAL A 65 4.74 0.78 18.00
C VAL A 65 5.40 0.94 16.63
N GLN A 66 6.34 1.88 16.49
CA GLN A 66 7.08 2.06 15.25
C GLN A 66 7.95 0.84 14.93
N GLY A 67 8.62 0.24 15.92
CA GLY A 67 9.36 -1.01 15.74
C GLY A 67 8.46 -2.17 15.29
N PHE A 68 7.26 -2.29 15.86
CA PHE A 68 6.29 -3.30 15.43
C PHE A 68 5.78 -3.05 14.00
N HIS A 69 5.46 -1.80 13.66
CA HIS A 69 5.06 -1.40 12.31
C HIS A 69 6.14 -1.76 11.29
N ASP A 70 7.39 -1.39 11.55
CA ASP A 70 8.50 -1.65 10.64
C ASP A 70 8.78 -3.15 10.53
N PHE A 71 8.66 -3.90 11.63
CA PHE A 71 8.76 -5.37 11.60
C PHE A 71 7.69 -6.00 10.71
N VAL A 72 6.42 -5.60 10.86
CA VAL A 72 5.31 -6.13 10.04
C VAL A 72 5.50 -5.73 8.58
N LEU A 73 5.90 -4.49 8.32
CA LEU A 73 6.13 -4.00 6.97
C LEU A 73 7.26 -4.77 6.28
N PHE A 74 8.46 -4.80 6.87
CA PHE A 74 9.60 -5.47 6.27
C PHE A 74 9.42 -6.99 6.22
N GLY A 75 8.76 -7.58 7.21
CA GLY A 75 8.37 -9.00 7.19
C GLY A 75 7.41 -9.32 6.03
N SER A 76 6.40 -8.47 5.82
CA SER A 76 5.46 -8.62 4.70
C SER A 76 6.15 -8.45 3.36
N VAL A 77 7.07 -7.47 3.23
CA VAL A 77 7.87 -7.26 2.01
C VAL A 77 8.78 -8.46 1.73
N ALA A 78 9.43 -9.02 2.75
CA ALA A 78 10.27 -10.20 2.61
C ALA A 78 9.46 -11.42 2.15
N PHE A 79 8.29 -11.65 2.76
CA PHE A 79 7.38 -12.72 2.37
C PHE A 79 6.83 -12.53 0.96
N ALA A 80 6.40 -11.32 0.61
CA ALA A 80 5.92 -10.98 -0.73
C ALA A 80 7.01 -11.15 -1.79
N SER A 81 8.25 -10.79 -1.48
CA SER A 81 9.41 -10.99 -2.36
C SER A 81 9.67 -12.47 -2.63
N LEU A 82 9.68 -13.32 -1.60
CA LEU A 82 9.82 -14.77 -1.74
C LEU A 82 8.67 -15.38 -2.57
N MET A 83 7.42 -14.98 -2.27
CA MET A 83 6.23 -15.45 -2.98
C MET A 83 6.13 -14.94 -4.41
N SER A 84 6.67 -13.75 -4.70
CA SER A 84 6.63 -13.19 -6.05
C SER A 84 7.35 -14.08 -7.07
N GLY A 85 8.46 -14.71 -6.66
CA GLY A 85 9.22 -15.63 -7.52
C GLY A 85 8.45 -16.91 -7.83
N THR A 86 7.77 -17.50 -6.83
CA THR A 86 6.96 -18.71 -7.04
C THR A 86 5.72 -18.43 -7.88
N VAL A 87 5.02 -17.32 -7.60
CA VAL A 87 3.87 -16.86 -8.41
C VAL A 87 4.29 -16.59 -9.85
N TYR A 88 5.41 -15.90 -10.05
CA TYR A 88 5.93 -15.61 -11.39
C TYR A 88 6.30 -16.88 -12.16
N ASN A 89 6.93 -17.85 -11.49
CA ASN A 89 7.33 -19.10 -12.13
C ASN A 89 6.13 -20.00 -12.47
N ALA A 90 5.11 -20.04 -11.62
CA ALA A 90 3.94 -20.90 -11.80
C ALA A 90 2.86 -20.30 -12.72
N TRP A 91 2.59 -19.00 -12.62
CA TRP A 91 1.46 -18.33 -13.28
C TRP A 91 1.87 -17.13 -14.14
N GLY A 92 3.17 -16.78 -14.18
CA GLY A 92 3.70 -15.75 -15.05
C GLY A 92 3.50 -14.31 -14.55
N TRP A 93 3.86 -13.38 -15.44
CA TRP A 93 3.82 -11.94 -15.19
C TRP A 93 2.41 -11.40 -14.93
N GLU A 94 1.41 -11.89 -15.66
CA GLU A 94 0.04 -11.36 -15.57
C GLU A 94 -0.56 -11.61 -14.18
N MET A 95 -0.41 -12.83 -13.66
CA MET A 95 -0.93 -13.17 -12.34
C MET A 95 -0.31 -12.31 -11.22
N LEU A 96 0.97 -11.99 -11.36
CA LEU A 96 1.69 -11.14 -10.40
C LEU A 96 1.08 -9.73 -10.34
N ASN A 97 0.65 -9.19 -11.48
CA ASN A 97 -0.02 -7.89 -11.55
C ASN A 97 -1.49 -7.96 -11.13
N TRP A 98 -2.17 -9.08 -11.41
CA TRP A 98 -3.55 -9.30 -10.96
C TRP A 98 -3.69 -9.32 -9.43
N ILE A 99 -2.69 -9.82 -8.70
CA ILE A 99 -2.69 -9.83 -7.23
C ILE A 99 -2.71 -8.42 -6.62
N VAL A 100 -2.22 -7.40 -7.33
CA VAL A 100 -2.23 -6.02 -6.84
C VAL A 100 -3.66 -5.49 -6.64
N PHE A 101 -4.62 -5.91 -7.47
CA PHE A 101 -6.01 -5.45 -7.39
C PHE A 101 -6.73 -5.88 -6.10
N PRO A 102 -6.83 -7.18 -5.73
CA PRO A 102 -7.50 -7.58 -4.50
C PRO A 102 -6.84 -7.00 -3.25
N VAL A 103 -5.50 -6.88 -3.23
CA VAL A 103 -4.76 -6.25 -2.13
C VAL A 103 -5.13 -4.77 -2.01
N THR A 104 -5.12 -4.05 -3.13
CA THR A 104 -5.46 -2.61 -3.13
C THR A 104 -6.92 -2.36 -2.77
N VAL A 105 -7.84 -3.21 -3.24
CA VAL A 105 -9.27 -3.15 -2.86
C VAL A 105 -9.43 -3.36 -1.36
N LEU A 106 -8.76 -4.35 -0.77
CA LEU A 106 -8.77 -4.58 0.67
C LEU A 106 -8.26 -3.34 1.43
N CYS A 107 -7.17 -2.71 0.98
CA CYS A 107 -6.66 -1.49 1.58
C CYS A 107 -7.65 -0.31 1.46
N PHE A 108 -8.32 -0.15 0.32
CA PHE A 108 -9.36 0.87 0.16
C PHE A 108 -10.55 0.64 1.10
N VAL A 109 -11.00 -0.61 1.24
CA VAL A 109 -12.07 -0.97 2.19
C VAL A 109 -11.62 -0.67 3.62
N ALA A 110 -10.40 -1.05 4.01
CA ALA A 110 -9.86 -0.76 5.34
C ALA A 110 -9.78 0.75 5.63
N LEU A 111 -9.32 1.56 4.67
CA LEU A 111 -9.34 3.02 4.78
C LEU A 111 -10.76 3.59 4.89
N GLY A 112 -11.70 3.05 4.09
CA GLY A 112 -13.11 3.43 4.17
C GLY A 112 -13.72 3.14 5.54
N VAL A 113 -13.44 1.95 6.09
CA VAL A 113 -13.85 1.57 7.45
C VAL A 113 -13.23 2.48 8.49
N LEU A 114 -11.93 2.75 8.41
CA LEU A 114 -11.23 3.66 9.33
C LEU A 114 -11.88 5.04 9.36
N LYS A 115 -12.18 5.59 8.18
CA LYS A 115 -12.87 6.88 8.03
C LYS A 115 -14.27 6.86 8.64
N MET A 116 -15.03 5.76 8.45
CA MET A 116 -16.36 5.60 9.07
C MET A 116 -16.28 5.48 10.59
N THR A 117 -15.25 4.82 11.13
CA THR A 117 -15.07 4.69 12.59
C THR A 117 -14.55 5.97 13.24
N GLY A 118 -13.69 6.73 12.56
CA GLY A 118 -13.21 8.04 13.05
C GLY A 118 -14.28 9.14 12.96
N ALA A 119 -15.28 8.98 12.09
CA ALA A 119 -16.39 9.91 11.95
C ALA A 119 -17.54 9.68 12.96
N ARG A 120 -17.47 8.67 13.84
CA ARG A 120 -18.46 8.51 14.91
C ARG A 120 -18.19 9.57 15.98
N PRO A 121 -19.06 10.58 16.16
CA PRO A 121 -18.98 11.45 17.32
C PRO A 121 -19.20 10.57 18.53
N THR A 122 -18.34 10.68 19.53
CA THR A 122 -18.63 10.20 20.88
C THR A 122 -19.98 10.80 21.26
N SER A 123 -21.04 10.00 21.21
CA SER A 123 -22.33 10.40 21.77
C SER A 123 -22.09 10.60 23.25
N ALA A 124 -22.23 11.86 23.66
CA ALA A 124 -22.28 12.29 25.05
C ALA A 124 -23.40 11.58 25.81
#